data_AF-A0A4Q2QPL9-F1
#
_entry.id   AF-A0A4Q2QPL9-F1
#
_cell.length_a   1.000
_cell.length_b   1.000
_cell.length_c   1.000
_cell.angle_alpha   90.00
_cell.angle_beta   90.00
_cell.angle_gamma   90.00
#
_symmetry.space_group_name_H-M   'P 1'
#
loop_
_entity.id
_entity.type
_entity.pdbx_description
1 polymer ?
#
loop_
_entity_poly.entity_id
_entity_poly.type
_entity_poly.pdbx_seq_one_letter_code
_entity_poly.pdbx_strand_id
1 'polypeptide(L)'
;AFPGESETLRAIEVTLVVHDDIIPWRYPAKRELQFGEWQRNDILAGIFEPAMIDIDLAILLTKAREHSVALVGPAAEEFFDPVPEQDLFEALRETLKLWNSQPDWAGDERNVVLTLSRIWYSAITGKIAPKDVAADWAIK
;
A
#
# COMPACT_ATOMS: atom_id res chain seq x y z
N ALA A 1 17.06 -1.15 8.22
CA ALA A 1 17.86 -0.28 7.32
C ALA A 1 16.88 0.42 6.41
N PHE A 2 17.07 1.69 6.06
CA PHE A 2 16.13 2.36 5.17
C PHE A 2 16.04 1.65 3.81
N PRO A 3 14.90 1.73 3.10
CA PRO A 3 14.71 1.07 1.82
C PRO A 3 15.82 1.45 0.83
N GLY A 4 16.57 0.43 0.37
CA GLY A 4 17.63 0.60 -0.63
C GLY A 4 18.99 1.04 -0.08
N GLU A 5 19.16 1.20 1.24
CA GLU A 5 20.45 1.58 1.84
C GLU A 5 21.37 0.39 2.20
N SER A 6 20.87 -0.85 2.12
CA SER A 6 21.65 -2.05 2.43
C SER A 6 21.44 -3.14 1.39
N GLU A 7 22.54 -3.77 0.98
CA GLU A 7 22.52 -4.92 0.07
C GLU A 7 22.04 -6.21 0.75
N THR A 8 22.20 -6.32 2.07
CA THR A 8 21.90 -7.54 2.84
C THR A 8 20.66 -7.42 3.72
N LEU A 9 20.34 -6.21 4.20
CA LEU A 9 19.19 -5.96 5.08
C LEU A 9 18.09 -5.23 4.31
N ARG A 10 16.90 -5.81 4.27
CA ARG A 10 15.73 -5.15 3.70
C ARG A 10 14.95 -4.41 4.77
N ALA A 11 14.41 -3.24 4.42
CA ALA A 11 13.38 -2.59 5.19
C ALA A 11 12.15 -3.49 5.30
N ILE A 12 11.51 -3.50 6.47
CA ILE A 12 10.26 -4.23 6.69
C ILE A 12 9.14 -3.19 6.82
N GLU A 13 8.03 -3.47 6.15
CA GLU A 13 6.76 -2.80 6.37
C GLU A 13 5.79 -3.82 6.96
N VAL A 14 5.08 -3.44 8.04
CA VAL A 14 4.05 -4.28 8.67
C VAL A 14 2.80 -3.45 8.86
N THR A 15 1.67 -3.91 8.33
CA THR A 15 0.35 -3.32 8.57
C THR A 15 -0.49 -4.30 9.34
N LEU A 16 -1.01 -3.87 10.50
CA LEU A 16 -1.91 -4.65 11.33
C LEU A 16 -3.35 -4.19 11.10
N VAL A 17 -4.27 -5.15 10.93
CA VAL A 17 -5.71 -4.92 10.85
C VAL A 17 -6.45 -5.80 11.85
N VAL A 18 -7.58 -5.33 12.36
CA VAL A 18 -8.51 -6.14 13.17
C VAL A 18 -9.51 -6.78 12.21
N HIS A 19 -9.63 -8.11 12.24
CA HIS A 19 -10.48 -8.85 11.30
C HIS A 19 -11.92 -8.32 11.26
N ASP A 20 -12.52 -8.05 12.42
CA ASP A 20 -13.92 -7.58 12.52
C ASP A 20 -14.10 -6.12 12.03
N ASP A 21 -13.01 -5.36 11.89
CA ASP A 21 -13.02 -4.04 11.24
C ASP A 21 -12.86 -4.14 9.70
N ILE A 22 -12.51 -5.32 9.18
CA ILE A 22 -12.36 -5.60 7.75
C ILE A 22 -13.56 -6.39 7.20
N ILE A 23 -14.16 -7.29 7.99
CA ILE A 23 -15.21 -8.20 7.53
C ILE A 23 -16.53 -7.93 8.27
N PRO A 24 -17.62 -7.61 7.55
CA PRO A 24 -17.73 -7.46 6.09
C PRO A 24 -17.02 -6.20 5.57
N TRP A 25 -16.52 -6.28 4.33
CA TRP A 25 -15.77 -5.18 3.70
C TRP A 25 -16.53 -3.84 3.68
N ARG A 26 -15.83 -2.76 4.05
CA ARG A 26 -16.30 -1.38 3.94
C ARG A 26 -15.13 -0.45 3.58
N TYR A 27 -15.33 0.38 2.56
CA TYR A 27 -14.33 1.35 2.14
C TYR A 27 -14.59 2.76 2.72
N PRO A 28 -13.54 3.47 3.19
CA PRO A 28 -12.20 2.97 3.44
C PRO A 28 -12.13 2.19 4.77
N ALA A 29 -11.20 1.23 4.84
CA ALA A 29 -11.06 0.36 6.01
C ALA A 29 -10.14 0.98 7.08
N LYS A 30 -10.14 0.41 8.28
CA LYS A 30 -9.29 0.84 9.40
C LYS A 30 -8.07 -0.05 9.52
N ARG A 31 -6.88 0.54 9.62
CA ARG A 31 -5.69 -0.17 10.15
C ARG A 31 -5.53 0.12 11.63
N GLU A 32 -5.05 -0.88 12.36
CA GLU A 32 -4.80 -0.76 13.79
C GLU A 32 -3.38 -0.24 14.06
N LEU A 33 -2.41 -0.66 13.24
CA LEU A 33 -1.02 -0.24 13.36
C LEU A 33 -0.33 -0.30 11.99
N GLN A 34 0.63 0.59 11.77
CA GLN A 34 1.61 0.46 10.71
C GLN A 34 3.02 0.59 11.29
N PHE A 35 3.94 -0.19 10.74
CA PHE A 35 5.37 -0.06 10.93
C PHE A 35 6.01 0.11 9.57
N GLY A 36 6.84 1.14 9.43
CA GLY A 36 7.76 1.30 8.33
C GLY A 36 9.01 2.04 8.77
N GLU A 37 10.10 1.88 8.02
CA GLU A 37 11.37 2.55 8.34
C GLU A 37 11.26 4.08 8.34
N TRP A 38 10.29 4.65 7.61
CA TRP A 38 9.99 6.08 7.63
C TRP A 38 9.47 6.58 8.98
N GLN A 39 8.94 5.70 9.84
CA GLN A 39 8.46 6.02 11.20
C GLN A 39 9.53 5.80 12.28
N ARG A 40 10.75 5.39 11.91
CA ARG A 40 11.80 4.97 12.87
C ARG A 40 12.04 5.97 14.00
N ASN A 41 12.17 7.26 13.67
CA ASN A 41 12.49 8.30 14.66
C ASN A 41 11.36 8.45 15.69
N ASP A 42 10.11 8.46 15.24
CA ASP A 42 8.94 8.58 16.10
C ASP A 42 8.79 7.35 17.01
N ILE A 43 8.93 6.15 16.43
CA ILE A 43 8.87 4.89 17.20
C ILE A 43 9.96 4.86 18.29
N LEU A 44 11.19 5.27 17.97
CA LEU A 44 12.28 5.35 18.96
C LEU A 44 12.03 6.40 20.05
N ALA A 45 11.27 7.45 19.74
CA ALA A 45 10.80 8.45 20.70
C ALA A 45 9.56 7.99 21.50
N GLY A 46 9.05 6.78 21.26
CA GLY A 46 7.83 6.27 21.89
C GLY A 46 6.54 6.87 21.33
N ILE A 47 6.60 7.47 20.14
CA ILE A 47 5.47 8.05 19.43
C ILE A 47 4.99 7.01 18.41
N PHE A 48 3.74 6.59 18.55
CA PHE A 48 3.12 5.60 17.68
C PHE A 48 1.91 6.22 17.00
N GLU A 49 1.74 5.94 15.71
CA GLU A 49 0.51 6.28 15.02
C GLU A 49 -0.66 5.48 15.62
N PRO A 50 -1.80 6.13 15.89
CA PRO A 50 -2.98 5.43 16.35
C PRO A 50 -3.62 4.62 15.22
N ALA A 51 -4.59 3.78 15.58
CA ALA A 51 -5.50 3.20 14.61
C ALA A 51 -6.19 4.30 13.79
N MET A 52 -6.24 4.16 12.48
CA MET A 52 -6.79 5.17 11.58
C MET A 52 -7.37 4.57 10.31
N ILE A 53 -8.23 5.36 9.65
CA ILE A 53 -8.74 5.04 8.32
C ILE A 53 -7.61 5.12 7.31
N ASP A 54 -7.49 4.09 6.48
CA ASP A 54 -6.42 3.94 5.50
C ASP A 54 -6.99 3.47 4.16
N ILE A 55 -6.90 4.36 3.17
CA ILE A 55 -7.39 4.12 1.80
C ILE A 55 -6.56 3.03 1.10
N ASP A 56 -5.30 2.83 1.48
CA ASP A 56 -4.40 1.88 0.84
C ASP A 56 -4.79 0.43 1.14
N LEU A 57 -5.59 0.18 2.19
CA LEU A 57 -6.05 -1.17 2.52
C LEU A 57 -6.83 -1.83 1.39
N ALA A 58 -7.55 -1.06 0.56
CA ALA A 58 -8.18 -1.60 -0.65
C ALA A 58 -7.15 -2.19 -1.62
N ILE A 59 -6.03 -1.49 -1.81
CA ILE A 59 -4.92 -1.92 -2.68
C ILE A 59 -4.16 -3.09 -2.03
N LEU A 60 -3.84 -2.99 -0.74
CA LEU A 60 -3.07 -4.00 0.00
C LEU A 60 -3.80 -5.33 0.07
N LEU A 61 -5.10 -5.33 0.41
CA LEU A 61 -5.90 -6.55 0.48
C LEU A 61 -6.17 -7.16 -0.89
N THR A 62 -6.38 -6.34 -1.93
CA THR A 62 -6.47 -6.85 -3.31
C THR A 62 -5.20 -7.62 -3.67
N LYS A 63 -4.03 -7.00 -3.48
CA LYS A 63 -2.74 -7.65 -3.74
C LYS A 63 -2.51 -8.88 -2.88
N ALA A 64 -2.88 -8.83 -1.60
CA ALA A 64 -2.69 -9.95 -0.69
C ALA A 64 -3.54 -11.15 -1.10
N ARG A 65 -4.80 -10.93 -1.52
CA ARG A 65 -5.66 -12.01 -2.02
C ARG A 65 -5.15 -12.60 -3.33
N GLU A 66 -4.66 -11.77 -4.25
CA GLU A 66 -4.15 -12.23 -5.56
C GLU A 66 -2.78 -12.93 -5.46
N HIS A 67 -1.87 -12.37 -4.67
CA HIS A 67 -0.44 -12.70 -4.68
C HIS A 67 0.18 -12.58 -3.28
N SER A 68 -0.07 -13.56 -2.41
CA SER A 68 0.57 -13.68 -1.10
C SER A 68 0.96 -15.11 -0.72
N VAL A 69 1.71 -15.22 0.37
CA VAL A 69 2.01 -16.48 1.06
C VAL A 69 1.58 -16.34 2.51
N ALA A 70 0.68 -17.21 2.97
CA ALA A 70 0.30 -17.27 4.36
C ALA A 70 1.46 -17.85 5.18
N LEU A 71 2.06 -17.04 6.05
CA LEU A 71 3.09 -17.51 6.97
C LEU A 71 2.47 -18.28 8.15
N VAL A 72 1.28 -17.87 8.57
CA VAL A 72 0.47 -18.49 9.63
C VAL A 72 -1.00 -18.32 9.27
N GLY A 73 -1.82 -19.35 9.48
CA GLY A 73 -3.25 -19.32 9.21
C GLY A 73 -3.63 -19.63 7.76
N PRO A 74 -4.89 -19.41 7.36
CA PRO A 74 -5.39 -19.67 6.01
C PRO A 74 -4.83 -18.68 4.98
N ALA A 75 -5.02 -19.00 3.69
CA ALA A 75 -4.66 -18.11 2.60
C ALA A 75 -5.51 -16.82 2.64
N ALA A 76 -4.95 -15.70 2.19
CA ALA A 76 -5.63 -14.41 2.22
C ALA A 76 -6.95 -14.40 1.43
N GLU A 77 -7.02 -15.15 0.31
CA GLU A 77 -8.24 -15.27 -0.51
C GLU A 77 -9.41 -16.00 0.18
N GLU A 78 -9.08 -16.87 1.16
CA GLU A 78 -10.05 -17.59 2.00
C GLU A 78 -10.41 -16.80 3.27
N PHE A 79 -9.48 -15.97 3.76
CA PHE A 79 -9.62 -15.24 5.01
C PHE A 79 -10.32 -13.88 4.85
N PHE A 80 -10.12 -13.21 3.71
CA PHE A 80 -10.70 -11.90 3.42
C PHE A 80 -11.67 -11.94 2.25
N ASP A 81 -12.77 -11.19 2.36
CA ASP A 81 -13.67 -10.92 1.25
C ASP A 81 -12.95 -10.19 0.11
N PRO A 82 -13.33 -10.42 -1.16
CA PRO A 82 -12.81 -9.63 -2.27
C PRO A 82 -13.16 -8.15 -2.12
N VAL A 83 -12.17 -7.28 -2.30
CA VAL A 83 -12.40 -5.83 -2.41
C VAL A 83 -13.14 -5.55 -3.72
N PRO A 84 -14.28 -4.84 -3.70
CA PRO A 84 -14.96 -4.41 -4.92
C PRO A 84 -14.05 -3.56 -5.80
N GLU A 85 -14.09 -3.79 -7.12
CA GLU A 85 -13.28 -3.08 -8.10
C GLU A 85 -13.44 -1.54 -8.01
N GLN A 86 -14.66 -1.08 -7.71
CA GLN A 86 -14.94 0.34 -7.50
C GLN A 86 -14.11 0.93 -6.34
N ASP A 87 -13.96 0.21 -5.24
CA ASP A 87 -13.22 0.67 -4.06
C ASP A 87 -11.71 0.66 -4.32
N LEU A 88 -11.22 -0.30 -5.11
CA LEU A 88 -9.83 -0.29 -5.59
C LEU A 88 -9.55 0.95 -6.44
N PHE A 89 -10.42 1.27 -7.41
CA PHE A 89 -10.26 2.47 -8.24
C PHE A 89 -10.40 3.76 -7.44
N GLU A 90 -11.30 3.78 -6.46
CA GLU A 90 -11.44 4.92 -5.55
C GLU A 90 -10.16 5.12 -4.73
N ALA A 91 -9.54 4.07 -4.19
CA ALA A 91 -8.26 4.16 -3.49
C ALA A 91 -7.13 4.70 -4.38
N LEU A 92 -7.04 4.20 -5.62
CA LEU A 92 -6.08 4.71 -6.61
C LEU A 92 -6.31 6.20 -6.91
N ARG A 93 -7.57 6.63 -7.03
CA ARG A 93 -7.93 8.04 -7.25
C ARG A 93 -7.59 8.92 -6.07
N GLU A 94 -7.89 8.49 -4.84
CA GLU A 94 -7.54 9.24 -3.64
C GLU A 94 -6.03 9.35 -3.46
N THR A 95 -5.27 8.30 -3.81
CA THR A 95 -3.79 8.32 -3.80
C THR A 95 -3.23 9.42 -4.73
N LEU A 96 -3.83 9.65 -5.90
CA LEU A 96 -3.40 10.72 -6.81
C LEU A 96 -3.50 12.12 -6.19
N LYS A 97 -4.39 12.31 -5.21
CA LYS A 97 -4.58 13.59 -4.53
C LYS A 97 -3.53 13.86 -3.46
N LEU A 98 -2.62 12.94 -3.18
CA LEU A 98 -1.58 13.12 -2.17
C LEU A 98 -0.48 14.09 -2.64
N TRP A 99 -0.24 14.18 -3.95
CA TRP A 99 0.88 14.94 -4.53
C TRP A 99 0.37 16.14 -5.35
N ASN A 100 0.21 17.29 -4.69
CA ASN A 100 -0.33 18.51 -5.31
C ASN A 100 0.73 19.61 -5.50
N SER A 101 1.82 19.55 -4.75
CA SER A 101 2.86 20.58 -4.70
C SER A 101 4.24 19.99 -4.43
N GLN A 102 5.30 20.74 -4.78
CA GLN A 102 6.69 20.29 -4.61
C GLN A 102 7.00 19.67 -3.23
N PRO A 103 6.56 20.26 -2.10
CA PRO A 103 6.78 19.67 -0.78
C PRO A 103 6.25 18.25 -0.62
N ASP A 104 5.20 17.86 -1.34
CA ASP A 104 4.54 16.55 -1.18
C ASP A 104 5.38 15.39 -1.73
N TRP A 105 6.30 15.67 -2.67
CA TRP A 105 7.16 14.66 -3.31
C TRP A 105 8.66 14.92 -3.16
N ALA A 106 9.05 16.02 -2.52
CA ALA A 106 10.45 16.36 -2.32
C ALA A 106 11.17 15.28 -1.48
N GLY A 107 12.21 14.67 -2.04
CA GLY A 107 12.95 13.58 -1.41
C GLY A 107 12.38 12.17 -1.67
N ASP A 108 11.24 12.05 -2.35
CA ASP A 108 10.64 10.77 -2.74
C ASP A 108 10.27 10.69 -4.24
N GLU A 109 10.86 11.55 -5.07
CA GLU A 109 10.46 11.82 -6.45
C GLU A 109 10.38 10.54 -7.29
N ARG A 110 11.39 9.68 -7.16
CA ARG A 110 11.45 8.38 -7.86
C ARG A 110 10.25 7.51 -7.51
N ASN A 111 9.92 7.38 -6.23
CA ASN A 111 8.83 6.50 -5.80
C ASN A 111 7.47 7.08 -6.18
N VAL A 112 7.32 8.41 -6.11
CA VAL A 112 6.11 9.09 -6.60
C VAL A 112 5.89 8.81 -8.08
N VAL A 113 6.89 9.05 -8.94
CA VAL A 113 6.79 8.79 -10.39
C VAL A 113 6.43 7.33 -10.67
N LEU A 114 7.10 6.37 -10.02
CA LEU A 114 6.82 4.96 -10.22
C LEU A 114 5.43 4.55 -9.71
N THR A 115 4.94 5.18 -8.64
CA THR A 115 3.58 4.94 -8.15
C THR A 115 2.54 5.51 -9.11
N LEU A 116 2.76 6.70 -9.68
CA LEU A 116 1.91 7.27 -10.73
C LEU A 116 1.83 6.36 -11.96
N SER A 117 2.96 5.79 -12.41
CA SER A 117 2.95 4.79 -13.50
C SER A 117 2.12 3.56 -13.16
N ARG A 118 2.18 3.06 -11.92
CA ARG A 118 1.37 1.92 -11.46
C ARG A 118 -0.12 2.25 -11.36
N ILE A 119 -0.47 3.45 -10.90
CA ILE A 119 -1.86 3.92 -10.88
C ILE A 119 -2.40 3.98 -12.31
N TRP A 120 -1.65 4.57 -13.24
CA TRP A 120 -2.07 4.64 -14.64
C TRP A 120 -2.23 3.24 -15.27
N TYR A 121 -1.25 2.34 -15.06
CA TYR A 121 -1.35 0.95 -15.51
C TYR A 121 -2.60 0.26 -14.95
N SER A 122 -2.88 0.42 -13.66
CA SER A 122 -4.02 -0.22 -12.99
C SER A 122 -5.35 0.35 -13.51
N ALA A 123 -5.42 1.66 -13.73
CA ALA A 123 -6.58 2.35 -14.31
C ALA A 123 -6.96 1.84 -15.71
N ILE A 124 -5.96 1.45 -16.52
CA ILE A 124 -6.18 0.98 -17.89
C ILE A 124 -6.43 -0.53 -17.95
N THR A 125 -5.76 -1.31 -17.11
CA THR A 125 -5.72 -2.78 -17.23
C THR A 125 -6.58 -3.52 -16.21
N GLY A 126 -7.00 -2.85 -15.14
CA GLY A 126 -7.63 -3.48 -13.99
C GLY A 126 -6.69 -4.36 -13.16
N LYS A 127 -5.37 -4.30 -13.41
CA LYS A 127 -4.36 -5.15 -12.75
C LYS A 127 -3.33 -4.34 -12.01
N ILE A 128 -2.82 -4.91 -10.91
CA ILE A 128 -1.72 -4.31 -10.16
C ILE A 128 -0.39 -4.91 -10.62
N ALA A 129 0.53 -4.07 -11.11
CA ALA A 129 1.86 -4.50 -11.57
C ALA A 129 2.99 -4.05 -10.62
N PRO A 130 4.17 -4.69 -10.67
CA PRO A 130 5.42 -4.16 -10.14
C PRO A 130 5.81 -2.78 -10.71
N LYS A 131 6.70 -2.05 -10.00
CA LYS A 131 7.12 -0.67 -10.37
C LYS A 131 7.83 -0.62 -11.73
N ASP A 132 8.76 -1.53 -11.97
CA ASP A 132 9.51 -1.66 -13.22
C ASP A 132 8.59 -1.99 -14.39
N VAL A 133 7.69 -2.97 -14.23
CA VAL A 133 6.73 -3.36 -15.28
C VAL A 133 5.80 -2.20 -15.67
N ALA A 134 5.28 -1.47 -14.68
CA ALA A 134 4.40 -0.32 -14.94
C ALA A 134 5.16 0.85 -15.59
N ALA A 135 6.41 1.08 -15.21
CA ALA A 135 7.25 2.10 -15.82
C ALA A 135 7.57 1.76 -17.30
N ASP A 136 7.99 0.52 -17.58
CA ASP A 136 8.26 0.04 -18.94
C ASP A 136 7.02 0.08 -19.84
N TRP A 137 5.83 -0.08 -19.26
CA TRP A 137 4.57 0.09 -19.96
C TRP A 137 4.27 1.57 -20.26
N ALA A 138 4.50 2.47 -19.31
CA ALA A 138 4.15 3.90 -19.42
C ALA A 138 5.04 4.70 -20.39
N ILE A 139 6.27 4.24 -20.65
CA ILE A 139 7.21 4.90 -21.57
C ILE A 139 7.08 4.44 -23.04
N LYS A 140 6.13 3.54 -23.33
CA LYS A 140 5.81 3.08 -24.69
C LYS A 140 4.62 3.85 -25.26
#